data_AF-A0A6J2EBZ1-F1
#
_entry.id   AF-A0A6J2EBZ1-F1
#
_cell.length_a   1.000
_cell.length_b   1.000
_cell.length_c   1.000
_cell.angle_alpha   90.00
_cell.angle_beta   90.00
_cell.angle_gamma   90.00
#
_symmetry.space_group_name_H-M   'P 1'
#
loop_
_entity.id
_entity.type
_entity.pdbx_description
1 polymer ?
#
loop_
_entity_poly.entity_id
_entity_poly.type
_entity_poly.pdbx_seq_one_letter_code
_entity_poly.pdbx_strand_id
1 'polypeptide(L)'
;MNSSGFHHDNAPRHELRNIQQPASGSRLRSSPALPSGLRLRCWRAALSSYVRAAAAARRERREAVMASSAASSVRPPRPKKEPQALVIPKNAAEEQKLKLERLMKNPDKAVPIPEKMSEWAPRPPPEFVRDVMGSSAGAGSGEFHVYRHLRRREYQRQDYMDAMAEKQKLDAEFQKRLERNKTAAEEQTAKRRKKRQKLKEKKLLAKKMKLEQKKQKEGSSQSQEQPSSSSEEASGTEEEEQPSFITGR
;
A
#
# COMPACT_ATOMS: atom_id res chain seq x y z
N MET A 1 42.09 -0.99 28.97
CA MET A 1 42.79 -0.27 27.89
C MET A 1 41.74 0.53 27.14
N ASN A 2 41.54 1.77 27.57
CA ASN A 2 40.61 2.74 26.98
C ASN A 2 41.42 3.81 26.22
N SER A 3 40.75 4.57 25.35
CA SER A 3 41.25 5.56 24.35
C SER A 3 41.59 4.92 23.01
N SER A 4 41.17 5.40 21.85
CA SER A 4 40.74 6.73 21.37
C SER A 4 39.87 6.47 20.11
N GLY A 5 38.83 7.23 19.75
CA GLY A 5 38.77 8.67 19.57
C GLY A 5 38.42 8.96 18.10
N PHE A 6 37.11 8.90 17.79
CA PHE A 6 36.53 9.28 16.50
C PHE A 6 36.88 10.76 16.21
N HIS A 7 37.66 11.02 15.17
CA HIS A 7 37.80 12.35 14.55
C HIS A 7 37.63 12.17 13.03
N HIS A 8 36.56 12.73 12.48
CA HIS A 8 36.45 12.96 11.04
C HIS A 8 36.56 14.46 10.85
N ASP A 9 37.77 14.85 10.44
CA ASP A 9 38.10 16.21 10.08
C ASP A 9 37.28 16.67 8.87
N ASN A 10 36.69 17.83 9.08
CA ASN A 10 36.05 18.68 8.10
C ASN A 10 37.12 19.20 7.12
N ALA A 11 36.97 18.93 5.83
CA ALA A 11 37.89 19.45 4.81
C ALA A 11 37.16 20.36 3.79
N PRO A 12 37.84 21.40 3.28
CA PRO A 12 37.23 22.66 2.91
C PRO A 12 36.83 22.77 1.43
N ARG A 13 35.88 23.69 1.17
CA ARG A 13 35.48 24.18 -0.16
C ARG A 13 36.71 24.60 -0.97
N HIS A 14 36.91 23.97 -2.13
CA HIS A 14 37.92 24.41 -3.07
C HIS A 14 37.31 25.28 -4.18
N GLU A 15 37.93 26.44 -4.34
CA GLU A 15 37.61 27.54 -5.24
C GLU A 15 37.61 27.16 -6.72
N LEU A 16 36.73 27.83 -7.47
CA LEU A 16 36.72 27.91 -8.92
C LEU A 16 38.04 28.51 -9.42
N ARG A 17 38.91 27.68 -10.01
CA ARG A 17 40.02 28.15 -10.84
C ARG A 17 39.64 28.07 -12.30
N ASN A 18 39.43 29.27 -12.83
CA ASN A 18 39.42 29.63 -14.23
C ASN A 18 40.72 29.12 -14.91
N ILE A 19 40.61 28.29 -15.94
CA ILE A 19 41.76 27.86 -16.75
C ILE A 19 41.52 28.28 -18.19
N GLN A 20 42.36 29.24 -18.57
CA GLN A 20 42.53 29.85 -19.89
C GLN A 20 43.71 29.14 -20.58
N GLN A 21 43.60 28.97 -21.92
CA GLN A 21 44.65 28.67 -22.93
C GLN A 21 45.11 27.19 -23.07
N PRO A 22 45.82 26.77 -24.16
CA PRO A 22 46.26 27.51 -25.37
C PRO A 22 46.02 26.80 -26.73
N ALA A 23 46.34 27.57 -27.77
CA ALA A 23 46.52 27.19 -29.16
C ALA A 23 47.48 26.00 -29.40
N SER A 24 47.16 25.16 -30.38
CA SER A 24 48.13 24.36 -31.12
C SER A 24 47.70 24.28 -32.59
N GLY A 25 48.52 24.88 -33.46
CA GLY A 25 48.38 24.73 -34.90
C GLY A 25 48.84 23.35 -35.36
N SER A 26 48.38 22.92 -36.52
CA SER A 26 49.25 22.46 -37.60
C SER A 26 48.47 22.03 -38.84
N ARG A 27 49.16 22.19 -39.99
CA ARG A 27 48.98 21.52 -41.28
C ARG A 27 48.06 22.21 -42.29
N LEU A 28 48.70 23.16 -42.97
CA LEU A 28 48.63 23.36 -44.41
C LEU A 28 48.31 22.05 -45.15
N ARG A 29 47.13 22.00 -45.78
CA ARG A 29 46.86 21.11 -46.91
C ARG A 29 46.80 21.98 -48.17
N SER A 30 47.59 21.56 -49.15
CA SER A 30 47.73 22.13 -50.47
C SER A 30 46.37 22.27 -51.19
N SER A 31 46.13 23.45 -51.74
CA SER A 31 45.01 23.72 -52.65
C SER A 31 45.27 23.08 -54.02
N PRO A 32 44.28 22.43 -54.66
CA PRO A 32 44.38 22.11 -56.07
C PRO A 32 44.13 23.36 -56.92
N ALA A 33 44.98 23.58 -57.91
CA ALA A 33 44.90 24.67 -58.88
C ALA A 33 43.56 24.65 -59.64
N LEU A 34 42.91 25.80 -59.74
CA LEU A 34 41.68 26.02 -60.52
C LEU A 34 42.00 26.66 -61.87
N PRO A 35 41.35 26.25 -62.98
CA PRO A 35 41.49 26.92 -64.26
C PRO A 35 40.60 28.17 -64.38
N SER A 36 41.19 29.24 -64.90
CA SER A 36 40.61 30.38 -65.66
C SER A 36 39.18 30.87 -65.30
N GLY A 37 39.14 31.95 -64.50
CA GLY A 37 38.42 33.22 -64.80
C GLY A 37 36.89 33.30 -64.78
N LEU A 38 36.16 32.39 -65.44
CA LEU A 38 34.70 32.53 -65.63
C LEU A 38 33.84 31.42 -65.00
N ARG A 39 34.39 30.27 -64.59
CA ARG A 39 33.60 29.19 -63.95
C ARG A 39 33.42 29.34 -62.43
N LEU A 40 34.21 30.19 -61.77
CA LEU A 40 34.19 30.33 -60.30
C LEU A 40 33.07 31.26 -59.78
N ARG A 41 32.62 32.24 -60.59
CA ARG A 41 31.54 33.17 -60.19
C ARG A 41 30.18 32.47 -60.19
N CYS A 42 29.91 31.60 -61.16
CA CYS A 42 28.68 30.80 -61.22
C CYS A 42 28.59 29.80 -60.07
N TRP A 43 29.69 29.15 -59.69
CA TRP A 43 29.73 28.24 -58.54
C TRP A 43 29.51 28.95 -57.20
N ARG A 44 30.08 30.15 -57.00
CA ARG A 44 29.83 30.94 -55.78
C ARG A 44 28.37 31.41 -55.69
N ALA A 45 27.76 31.81 -56.80
CA ALA A 45 26.34 32.18 -56.85
C ALA A 45 25.42 30.97 -56.59
N ALA A 46 25.75 29.79 -57.13
CA ALA A 46 25.02 28.55 -56.87
C ALA A 46 25.13 28.11 -55.40
N LEU A 47 26.32 28.20 -54.79
CA LEU A 47 26.50 27.91 -53.36
C LEU A 47 25.76 28.91 -52.46
N SER A 48 25.76 30.20 -52.82
CA SER A 48 25.03 31.22 -52.05
C SER A 48 23.51 31.04 -52.12
N SER A 49 22.96 30.73 -53.30
CA SER A 49 21.54 30.43 -53.47
C SER A 49 21.14 29.14 -52.74
N TYR A 50 21.97 28.10 -52.79
CA TYR A 50 21.74 26.86 -52.03
C TYR A 50 21.72 27.09 -50.51
N VAL A 51 22.66 27.87 -49.97
CA VAL A 51 22.69 28.21 -48.54
C VAL A 51 21.45 29.04 -48.15
N ARG A 52 21.01 29.96 -49.01
CA ARG A 52 19.80 30.76 -48.78
C ARG A 52 18.53 29.90 -48.80
N ALA A 53 18.42 28.96 -49.76
CA ALA A 53 17.32 28.01 -49.83
C ALA A 53 17.29 27.06 -48.62
N ALA A 54 18.46 26.57 -48.19
CA ALA A 54 18.58 25.73 -46.99
C ALA A 54 18.19 26.50 -45.70
N ALA A 55 18.49 27.79 -45.62
CA ALA A 55 18.07 28.64 -44.51
C ALA A 55 16.55 28.90 -44.52
N ALA A 56 15.94 29.10 -45.69
CA ALA A 56 14.49 29.24 -45.84
C ALA A 56 13.76 27.94 -45.42
N ALA A 57 14.21 26.78 -45.90
CA ALA A 57 13.63 25.49 -45.52
C ALA A 57 13.75 25.18 -44.02
N ARG A 58 14.80 25.69 -43.34
CA ARG A 58 14.92 25.59 -41.88
C ARG A 58 13.95 26.51 -41.14
N ARG A 59 13.61 27.68 -41.70
CA ARG A 59 12.60 28.58 -41.11
C ARG A 59 11.21 27.98 -41.24
N GLU A 60 10.85 27.48 -42.42
CA GLU A 60 9.56 26.81 -42.64
C GLU A 60 9.36 25.60 -41.72
N ARG A 61 10.40 24.77 -41.54
CA ARG A 61 10.33 23.65 -40.57
C ARG A 61 10.14 24.14 -39.13
N ARG A 62 10.79 25.24 -38.74
CA ARG A 62 10.61 25.83 -37.40
C ARG A 62 9.21 26.39 -37.20
N GLU A 63 8.65 27.07 -38.20
CA GLU A 63 7.28 27.57 -38.17
C GLU A 63 6.26 26.43 -38.11
N ALA A 64 6.47 25.34 -38.85
CA ALA A 64 5.61 24.16 -38.80
C ALA A 64 5.61 23.47 -37.41
N VAL A 65 6.79 23.38 -36.75
CA VAL A 65 6.90 22.85 -35.39
C VAL A 65 6.23 23.77 -34.35
N MET A 66 6.32 25.08 -34.53
CA MET A 66 5.64 26.04 -33.65
C MET A 66 4.11 26.01 -33.85
N ALA A 67 3.64 25.87 -35.09
CA ALA A 67 2.22 25.75 -35.41
C ALA A 67 1.61 24.43 -34.88
N SER A 68 2.33 23.31 -34.98
CA SER A 68 1.85 22.03 -34.44
C SER A 68 1.80 22.02 -32.91
N SER A 69 2.77 22.68 -32.26
CA SER A 69 2.77 22.89 -30.80
C SER A 69 1.55 23.70 -30.35
N ALA A 70 1.21 24.78 -31.07
CA ALA A 70 0.04 25.61 -30.79
C ALA A 70 -1.29 24.84 -30.94
N ALA A 71 -1.41 24.00 -31.96
CA ALA A 71 -2.61 23.18 -32.20
C ALA A 71 -2.84 22.12 -31.11
N SER A 72 -1.77 21.60 -30.49
CA SER A 72 -1.87 20.61 -29.40
C SER A 72 -2.39 21.18 -28.06
N SER A 73 -2.51 22.51 -27.95
CA SER A 73 -2.92 23.19 -26.73
C SER A 73 -4.45 23.34 -26.55
N VAL A 74 -5.25 23.09 -27.60
CA VAL A 74 -6.71 23.27 -27.56
C VAL A 74 -7.38 22.00 -27.02
N ARG A 75 -7.29 21.78 -25.70
CA ARG A 75 -8.17 20.83 -25.01
C ARG A 75 -9.58 21.44 -24.90
N PRO A 76 -10.66 20.66 -25.08
CA PRO A 76 -12.02 21.14 -24.91
C PRO A 76 -12.20 21.75 -23.50
N PRO A 77 -12.99 22.85 -23.36
CA PRO A 77 -13.16 23.51 -22.08
C PRO A 77 -13.84 22.56 -21.09
N ARG A 78 -13.17 22.30 -19.96
CA ARG A 78 -13.75 21.51 -18.86
C ARG A 78 -14.98 22.27 -18.33
N PRO A 79 -16.09 21.57 -18.01
CA PRO A 79 -17.26 22.22 -17.42
C PRO A 79 -16.83 22.96 -16.15
N LYS A 80 -17.13 24.27 -16.10
CA LYS A 80 -16.78 25.14 -14.98
C LYS A 80 -17.51 24.64 -13.75
N LYS A 81 -16.75 24.11 -12.79
CA LYS A 81 -17.27 23.70 -11.50
C LYS A 81 -17.63 24.97 -10.75
N GLU A 82 -18.92 25.17 -10.48
CA GLU A 82 -19.41 26.32 -9.71
C GLU A 82 -18.62 26.43 -8.39
N PRO A 83 -18.19 27.65 -7.99
CA PRO A 83 -17.42 27.86 -6.78
C PRO A 83 -18.31 27.55 -5.57
N GLN A 84 -18.25 26.32 -5.08
CA GLN A 84 -18.93 25.93 -3.85
C GLN A 84 -18.25 26.67 -2.70
N ALA A 85 -19.03 27.43 -1.93
CA ALA A 85 -18.56 28.10 -0.73
C ALA A 85 -17.89 27.06 0.18
N LEU A 86 -16.63 27.30 0.54
CA LEU A 86 -15.88 26.47 1.49
C LEU A 86 -16.49 26.65 2.87
N VAL A 87 -17.53 25.86 3.17
CA VAL A 87 -18.08 25.75 4.53
C VAL A 87 -17.11 24.90 5.32
N ILE A 88 -16.38 25.52 6.25
CA ILE A 88 -15.55 24.80 7.21
C ILE A 88 -16.50 24.12 8.19
N PRO A 89 -16.51 22.77 8.25
CA PRO A 89 -17.39 22.05 9.15
C PRO A 89 -16.97 22.31 10.60
N LYS A 90 -17.93 22.68 11.45
CA LYS A 90 -17.71 22.91 12.89
C LYS A 90 -17.98 21.65 13.72
N ASN A 91 -18.73 20.70 13.17
CA ASN A 91 -19.14 19.47 13.83
C ASN A 91 -19.00 18.26 12.88
N ALA A 92 -18.78 17.06 13.42
CA ALA A 92 -18.70 15.81 12.66
C ALA A 92 -19.95 15.55 11.80
N ALA A 93 -21.13 15.96 12.29
CA ALA A 93 -22.38 15.87 11.54
C ALA A 93 -22.37 16.77 10.29
N GLU A 94 -21.77 17.96 10.36
CA GLU A 94 -21.67 18.88 9.22
C GLU A 94 -20.68 18.35 8.17
N GLU A 95 -19.61 17.67 8.58
CA GLU A 95 -18.70 16.99 7.63
C GLU A 95 -19.41 15.90 6.84
N GLN A 96 -20.21 15.08 7.53
CA GLN A 96 -20.98 14.02 6.89
C GLN A 96 -22.05 14.61 5.97
N LYS A 97 -22.73 15.68 6.39
CA LYS A 97 -23.70 16.40 5.56
C LYS A 97 -23.04 16.93 4.27
N LEU A 98 -21.89 17.59 4.36
CA LEU A 98 -21.18 18.10 3.17
C LEU A 98 -20.70 16.97 2.25
N LYS A 99 -20.21 15.85 2.81
CA LYS A 99 -19.84 14.65 2.03
C LYS A 99 -21.07 14.07 1.35
N LEU A 100 -22.18 13.91 2.07
CA LEU A 100 -23.45 13.38 1.55
C LEU A 100 -24.02 14.28 0.44
N GLU A 101 -24.08 15.59 0.64
CA GLU A 101 -24.48 16.55 -0.39
C GLU A 101 -23.59 16.46 -1.63
N ARG A 102 -22.28 16.24 -1.46
CA ARG A 102 -21.35 16.03 -2.58
C ARG A 102 -21.63 14.74 -3.35
N LEU A 103 -22.01 13.67 -2.66
CA LEU A 103 -22.41 12.40 -3.29
C LEU A 103 -23.77 12.54 -3.98
N MET A 104 -24.76 13.14 -3.33
CA MET A 104 -26.12 13.33 -3.86
C MET A 104 -26.19 14.26 -5.07
N LYS A 105 -25.19 15.11 -5.30
CA LYS A 105 -25.07 15.90 -6.54
C LYS A 105 -24.97 15.03 -7.80
N ASN A 106 -24.55 13.77 -7.68
CA ASN A 106 -24.47 12.83 -8.80
C ASN A 106 -24.93 11.43 -8.33
N PRO A 107 -26.25 11.18 -8.23
CA PRO A 107 -26.78 9.92 -7.68
C PRO A 107 -26.47 8.72 -8.58
N ASP A 108 -26.34 8.92 -9.89
CA ASP A 108 -26.07 7.85 -10.87
C ASP A 108 -24.60 7.38 -10.88
N LYS A 109 -23.69 8.12 -10.22
CA LYS A 109 -22.27 7.76 -10.18
C LYS A 109 -22.02 6.79 -9.04
N ALA A 110 -21.60 5.56 -9.39
CA ALA A 110 -21.18 4.56 -8.41
C ALA A 110 -20.11 5.12 -7.46
N VAL A 111 -20.32 4.91 -6.15
CA VAL A 111 -19.42 5.37 -5.10
C VAL A 111 -18.16 4.50 -5.11
N PRO A 112 -16.95 5.10 -5.27
CA PRO A 112 -15.72 4.34 -5.19
C PRO A 112 -15.45 3.98 -3.73
N ILE A 113 -15.85 2.78 -3.31
CA ILE A 113 -15.44 2.18 -2.05
C ILE A 113 -14.02 1.64 -2.27
N PRO A 114 -12.99 2.15 -1.57
CA PRO A 114 -11.65 1.61 -1.71
C PRO A 114 -11.65 0.14 -1.29
N GLU A 115 -11.28 -0.73 -2.22
CA GLU A 115 -10.92 -2.11 -1.88
C GLU A 115 -9.70 -2.12 -0.96
N LYS A 116 -9.44 -3.26 -0.31
CA LYS A 116 -8.30 -3.41 0.61
C LYS A 116 -7.04 -2.80 -0.02
N MET A 117 -6.41 -1.86 0.69
CA MET A 117 -5.19 -1.24 0.19
C MET A 117 -4.14 -2.35 0.01
N SER A 118 -3.56 -2.44 -1.18
CA SER A 118 -2.42 -3.34 -1.39
C SER A 118 -1.28 -2.90 -0.50
N GLU A 119 -0.71 -3.83 0.25
CA GLU A 119 0.55 -3.57 0.95
C GLU A 119 1.62 -3.21 -0.09
N TRP A 120 2.49 -2.26 0.25
CA TRP A 120 3.59 -1.88 -0.64
C TRP A 120 4.49 -3.09 -0.81
N ALA A 121 4.67 -3.54 -2.05
CA ALA A 121 5.57 -4.64 -2.38
C ALA A 121 6.76 -4.11 -3.22
N PRO A 122 7.98 -4.63 -2.98
CA PRO A 122 9.12 -4.30 -3.83
C PRO A 122 8.81 -4.69 -5.27
N ARG A 123 9.15 -3.80 -6.20
CA ARG A 123 8.91 -4.06 -7.63
C ARG A 123 9.74 -5.26 -8.07
N PRO A 124 9.18 -6.19 -8.87
CA PRO A 124 9.94 -7.30 -9.39
C PRO A 124 11.12 -6.76 -10.22
N PRO A 125 12.31 -7.36 -10.12
CA PRO A 125 13.45 -6.94 -10.91
C PRO A 125 13.14 -7.12 -12.41
N PRO A 126 13.58 -6.19 -13.27
CA PRO A 126 13.41 -6.36 -14.72
C PRO A 126 14.19 -7.58 -15.18
N GLU A 127 13.59 -8.35 -16.07
CA GLU A 127 14.11 -9.66 -16.45
C GLU A 127 15.31 -9.56 -17.42
N PHE A 128 15.29 -8.63 -18.38
CA PHE A 128 16.45 -8.28 -19.19
C PHE A 128 16.90 -6.83 -18.96
N VAL A 129 18.18 -6.67 -18.64
CA VAL A 129 18.89 -5.38 -18.66
C VAL A 129 19.57 -5.25 -20.03
N ARG A 130 19.16 -4.25 -20.82
CA ARG A 130 19.61 -4.12 -22.23
C ARG A 130 20.84 -3.25 -22.40
N ASP A 131 21.14 -2.44 -21.39
CA ASP A 131 22.16 -1.41 -21.33
C ASP A 131 23.43 -1.87 -20.60
N VAL A 132 23.64 -3.19 -20.51
CA VAL A 132 24.86 -3.75 -19.93
C VAL A 132 26.04 -3.47 -20.85
N MET A 133 26.96 -2.63 -20.38
CA MET A 133 28.24 -2.40 -21.06
C MET A 133 29.23 -3.53 -20.75
N GLY A 134 30.20 -3.77 -21.64
CA GLY A 134 31.11 -4.91 -21.56
C GLY A 134 31.89 -5.01 -20.24
N SER A 135 32.19 -6.22 -19.79
CA SER A 135 32.76 -6.49 -18.46
C SER A 135 34.15 -5.86 -18.20
N SER A 136 34.90 -5.55 -19.25
CA SER A 136 36.20 -4.88 -19.17
C SER A 136 36.13 -3.37 -19.43
N ALA A 137 34.94 -2.81 -19.66
CA ALA A 137 34.77 -1.38 -19.86
C ALA A 137 35.02 -0.61 -18.55
N GLY A 138 35.59 0.58 -18.65
CA GLY A 138 35.82 1.46 -17.50
C GLY A 138 34.53 2.04 -16.93
N ALA A 139 34.61 2.65 -15.73
CA ALA A 139 33.48 3.29 -15.09
C ALA A 139 32.98 4.50 -15.91
N GLY A 140 31.74 4.42 -16.42
CA GLY A 140 31.08 5.51 -17.10
C GLY A 140 30.54 6.57 -16.13
N SER A 141 30.24 7.77 -16.63
CA SER A 141 29.67 8.86 -15.82
C SER A 141 28.29 8.55 -15.22
N GLY A 142 27.54 7.63 -15.84
CA GLY A 142 26.23 7.19 -15.37
C GLY A 142 26.25 6.06 -14.33
N GLU A 143 27.38 5.38 -14.14
CA GLU A 143 27.47 4.17 -13.32
C GLU A 143 27.16 4.46 -11.83
N PHE A 144 27.56 5.64 -11.34
CA PHE A 144 27.24 6.08 -9.99
C PHE A 144 25.72 6.16 -9.74
N HIS A 145 24.95 6.64 -10.71
CA HIS A 145 23.49 6.73 -10.57
C HIS A 145 22.82 5.37 -10.70
N VAL A 146 23.35 4.47 -11.53
CA VAL A 146 22.90 3.08 -11.59
C VAL A 146 23.07 2.40 -10.23
N TYR A 147 24.26 2.48 -9.62
CA TYR A 147 24.50 1.96 -8.26
C TYR A 147 23.58 2.59 -7.21
N ARG A 148 23.41 3.93 -7.23
CA ARG A 148 22.51 4.61 -6.29
C ARG A 148 21.07 4.09 -6.35
N HIS A 149 20.55 3.88 -7.56
CA HIS A 149 19.19 3.35 -7.75
C HIS A 149 19.09 1.87 -7.38
N LEU A 150 20.09 1.06 -7.73
CA LEU A 150 20.17 -0.35 -7.36
C LEU A 150 20.23 -0.53 -5.85
N ARG A 151 21.12 0.20 -5.15
CA ARG A 151 21.27 0.14 -3.70
C ARG A 151 19.98 0.54 -2.98
N ARG A 152 19.32 1.61 -3.43
CA ARG A 152 18.03 2.03 -2.85
C ARG A 152 16.96 0.96 -3.05
N ARG A 153 16.86 0.38 -4.25
CA ARG A 153 15.91 -0.71 -4.54
C ARG A 153 16.18 -1.92 -3.66
N GLU A 154 17.45 -2.27 -3.47
CA GLU A 154 17.85 -3.43 -2.68
C GLU A 154 17.59 -3.23 -1.18
N TYR A 155 17.89 -2.07 -0.62
CA TYR A 155 17.56 -1.76 0.79
C TYR A 155 16.05 -1.79 1.01
N GLN A 156 15.27 -1.18 0.12
CA GLN A 156 13.81 -1.24 0.21
C GLN A 156 13.27 -2.67 0.13
N ARG A 157 13.90 -3.54 -0.68
CA ARG A 157 13.55 -4.96 -0.76
C ARG A 157 13.91 -5.68 0.53
N GLN A 158 15.10 -5.45 1.07
CA GLN A 158 15.58 -6.08 2.30
C GLN A 158 14.73 -5.67 3.51
N ASP A 159 14.50 -4.37 3.70
CA ASP A 159 13.66 -3.82 4.76
C ASP A 159 12.23 -4.40 4.71
N TYR A 160 11.67 -4.59 3.51
CA TYR A 160 10.37 -5.23 3.34
C TYR A 160 10.37 -6.70 3.74
N MET A 161 11.40 -7.46 3.36
CA MET A 161 11.50 -8.86 3.75
C MET A 161 11.63 -9.02 5.27
N ASP A 162 12.43 -8.17 5.90
CA ASP A 162 12.66 -8.19 7.34
C ASP A 162 11.38 -7.77 8.08
N ALA A 163 10.73 -6.68 7.68
CA ALA A 163 9.47 -6.22 8.27
C ALA A 163 8.33 -7.25 8.12
N MET A 164 8.22 -7.92 6.96
CA MET A 164 7.23 -8.98 6.75
C MET A 164 7.51 -10.21 7.60
N ALA A 165 8.78 -10.60 7.73
CA ALA A 165 9.17 -11.71 8.59
C ALA A 165 8.88 -11.42 10.07
N GLU A 166 9.15 -10.21 10.54
CA GLU A 166 8.83 -9.77 11.91
C GLU A 166 7.32 -9.75 12.16
N LYS A 167 6.54 -9.15 11.25
CA LYS A 167 5.07 -9.14 11.34
C LYS A 167 4.50 -10.56 11.42
N GLN A 168 4.96 -11.46 10.55
CA GLN A 168 4.50 -12.86 10.55
C GLN A 168 4.85 -13.60 11.84
N LYS A 169 6.05 -13.38 12.40
CA LYS A 169 6.45 -13.97 13.69
C LYS A 169 5.53 -13.49 14.82
N LEU A 170 5.31 -12.18 14.91
CA LEU A 170 4.44 -11.59 15.94
C LEU A 170 2.99 -12.07 15.81
N ASP A 171 2.46 -12.12 14.59
CA ASP A 171 1.10 -12.60 14.32
C ASP A 171 0.96 -14.09 14.70
N ALA A 172 1.95 -14.92 14.36
CA ALA A 172 1.94 -16.34 14.72
C ALA A 172 2.04 -16.55 16.24
N GLU A 173 2.85 -15.76 16.94
CA GLU A 173 2.94 -15.79 18.40
C GLU A 173 1.63 -15.35 19.06
N PHE A 174 1.01 -14.30 18.52
CA PHE A 174 -0.28 -13.80 18.98
C PHE A 174 -1.38 -14.84 18.82
N GLN A 175 -1.49 -15.48 17.64
CA GLN A 175 -2.45 -16.56 17.39
C GLN A 175 -2.24 -17.73 18.33
N LYS A 176 -0.99 -18.20 18.49
CA LYS A 176 -0.66 -19.26 19.45
C LYS A 176 -1.04 -18.87 20.89
N ARG A 177 -0.87 -17.60 21.29
CA ARG A 177 -1.28 -17.12 22.61
C ARG A 177 -2.80 -17.15 22.78
N LEU A 178 -3.55 -16.73 21.76
CA LEU A 178 -5.00 -16.78 21.78
C LEU A 178 -5.51 -18.22 21.86
N GLU A 179 -4.95 -19.14 21.09
CA GLU A 179 -5.32 -20.56 21.11
C GLU A 179 -5.06 -21.19 22.47
N ARG A 180 -3.88 -20.95 23.06
CA ARG A 180 -3.56 -21.43 24.43
C ARG A 180 -4.53 -20.91 25.48
N ASN A 181 -4.95 -19.64 25.36
CA ASN A 181 -5.92 -19.07 26.29
C ASN A 181 -7.32 -19.71 26.11
N LYS A 182 -7.73 -19.97 24.86
CA LYS A 182 -8.99 -20.65 24.56
C LYS A 182 -8.98 -22.08 25.08
N THR A 183 -7.93 -22.86 24.81
CA THR A 183 -7.83 -24.25 25.29
C THR A 183 -7.78 -24.31 26.81
N ALA A 184 -7.01 -23.43 27.47
CA ALA A 184 -6.99 -23.36 28.93
C ALA A 184 -8.37 -23.04 29.51
N ALA A 185 -9.11 -22.08 28.92
CA ALA A 185 -10.47 -21.76 29.34
C ALA A 185 -11.43 -22.94 29.13
N GLU A 186 -11.33 -23.65 28.00
CA GLU A 186 -12.13 -24.82 27.69
C GLU A 186 -11.83 -26.00 28.62
N GLU A 187 -10.56 -26.26 28.93
CA GLU A 187 -10.15 -27.31 29.87
C GLU A 187 -10.73 -27.07 31.27
N GLN A 188 -10.64 -25.83 31.77
CA GLN A 188 -11.22 -25.47 33.07
C GLN A 188 -12.75 -25.61 33.05
N THR A 189 -13.38 -25.16 31.96
CA THR A 189 -14.84 -25.24 31.79
C THR A 189 -15.29 -26.69 31.66
N ALA A 190 -14.56 -27.54 30.93
CA ALA A 190 -14.82 -28.95 30.78
C ALA A 190 -14.64 -29.71 32.10
N LYS A 191 -13.60 -29.39 32.88
CA LYS A 191 -13.40 -29.95 34.23
C LYS A 191 -14.57 -29.61 35.15
N ARG A 192 -15.03 -28.36 35.15
CA ARG A 192 -16.21 -27.92 35.93
C ARG A 192 -17.50 -28.56 35.41
N ARG A 193 -17.68 -28.67 34.09
CA ARG A 193 -18.83 -29.33 33.44
C ARG A 193 -18.92 -30.81 33.79
N LYS A 194 -17.81 -31.56 33.71
CA LYS A 194 -17.71 -32.97 34.12
C LYS A 194 -18.07 -33.16 35.59
N LYS A 195 -17.60 -32.28 36.49
CA LYS A 195 -17.99 -32.31 37.91
C LYS A 195 -19.51 -32.13 38.10
N ARG A 196 -20.12 -31.16 37.40
CA ARG A 196 -21.57 -30.93 37.46
C ARG A 196 -22.38 -32.09 36.87
N GLN A 197 -21.93 -32.70 35.77
CA GLN A 197 -22.59 -33.86 35.16
C GLN A 197 -22.60 -35.07 36.12
N LYS A 198 -21.45 -35.41 36.71
CA LYS A 198 -21.38 -36.48 37.73
C LYS A 198 -22.31 -36.22 38.93
N LEU A 199 -22.43 -34.98 39.37
CA LEU A 199 -23.37 -34.62 40.44
C LEU A 199 -24.84 -34.77 40.00
N LYS A 200 -25.18 -34.35 38.77
CA LYS A 200 -26.52 -34.51 38.20
C LYS A 200 -26.89 -35.99 38.06
N GLU A 201 -25.99 -36.83 37.54
CA GLU A 201 -26.18 -38.28 37.42
C GLU A 201 -26.43 -38.94 38.78
N LYS A 202 -25.62 -38.61 39.81
CA LYS A 202 -25.84 -39.11 41.17
C LYS A 202 -27.20 -38.70 41.74
N LYS A 203 -27.63 -37.45 41.53
CA LYS A 203 -28.96 -36.97 41.96
C LYS A 203 -30.09 -37.70 41.23
N LEU A 204 -29.96 -37.97 39.93
CA LEU A 204 -30.94 -38.72 39.16
C LEU A 204 -31.04 -40.17 39.63
N LEU A 205 -29.91 -40.83 39.89
CA LEU A 205 -29.88 -42.20 40.42
C LEU A 205 -30.53 -42.28 41.81
N ALA A 206 -30.24 -41.33 42.71
CA ALA A 206 -30.87 -41.28 44.03
C ALA A 206 -32.40 -41.07 43.93
N LYS A 207 -32.87 -40.22 43.01
CA LYS A 207 -34.31 -40.06 42.74
C LYS A 207 -34.95 -41.34 42.22
N LYS A 208 -34.29 -42.04 41.29
CA LYS A 208 -34.77 -43.33 40.76
C LYS A 208 -34.88 -44.39 41.86
N MET A 209 -33.84 -44.54 42.69
CA MET A 209 -33.88 -45.48 43.83
C MET A 209 -35.00 -45.13 44.83
N LYS A 210 -35.21 -43.84 45.13
CA LYS A 210 -36.30 -43.42 46.03
C LYS A 210 -37.70 -43.71 45.45
N LEU A 211 -37.88 -43.51 44.14
CA LEU A 211 -39.12 -43.86 43.44
C LEU A 211 -39.34 -45.38 43.44
N GLU A 212 -38.30 -46.17 43.21
CA GLU A 212 -38.37 -47.63 43.21
C GLU A 212 -38.69 -48.19 44.61
N GLN A 213 -38.08 -47.64 45.66
CA GLN A 213 -38.45 -47.95 47.05
C GLN A 213 -39.89 -47.57 47.37
N LYS A 214 -40.38 -46.42 46.87
CA LYS A 214 -41.79 -46.04 47.04
C LYS A 214 -42.73 -47.01 46.31
N LYS A 215 -42.36 -47.44 45.10
CA LYS A 215 -43.12 -48.41 44.30
C LYS A 215 -43.16 -49.80 44.94
N GLN A 216 -42.07 -50.24 45.57
CA GLN A 216 -42.03 -51.48 46.35
C GLN A 216 -42.85 -51.38 47.65
N LYS A 217 -42.92 -50.19 48.27
CA LYS A 217 -43.79 -49.94 49.44
C LYS A 217 -45.28 -49.91 49.08
N GLU A 218 -45.64 -49.41 47.89
CA GLU A 218 -47.03 -49.44 47.40
C GLU A 218 -47.45 -50.82 46.85
N GLY A 219 -46.51 -51.69 46.46
CA GLY A 219 -46.79 -53.09 46.07
C GLY A 219 -47.13 -54.05 47.22
N SER A 220 -47.01 -53.62 48.49
CA SER A 220 -47.40 -54.41 49.68
C SER A 220 -48.78 -54.02 50.23
N SER A 221 -49.51 -53.11 49.58
CA SER A 221 -50.84 -52.69 50.03
C SER A 221 -51.76 -52.46 48.83
N GLN A 222 -52.50 -53.50 48.45
CA GLN A 222 -53.62 -53.36 47.52
C GLN A 222 -54.91 -53.35 48.34
N SER A 223 -55.56 -52.17 48.45
CA SER A 223 -57.03 -52.01 48.37
C SER A 223 -57.48 -50.53 48.43
N GLN A 224 -58.31 -50.18 47.44
CA GLN A 224 -59.30 -49.07 47.31
C GLN A 224 -58.91 -47.66 46.80
N GLU A 225 -59.16 -47.48 45.49
CA GLU A 225 -59.95 -46.46 44.75
C GLU A 225 -59.90 -44.93 45.06
N GLN A 226 -59.36 -44.16 44.08
CA GLN A 226 -59.84 -42.94 43.35
C GLN A 226 -60.54 -41.75 44.07
N PRO A 227 -60.64 -40.52 43.49
CA PRO A 227 -59.72 -39.73 42.63
C PRO A 227 -59.61 -38.22 43.02
N SER A 228 -58.61 -37.48 42.52
CA SER A 228 -58.69 -36.02 42.20
C SER A 228 -57.42 -35.59 41.44
N SER A 229 -57.49 -35.40 40.11
CA SER A 229 -57.76 -34.13 39.38
C SER A 229 -56.77 -33.00 39.76
N SER A 230 -55.64 -32.85 39.07
CA SER A 230 -55.43 -32.12 37.80
C SER A 230 -55.84 -30.64 37.84
N SER A 231 -54.87 -29.73 37.92
CA SER A 231 -54.80 -28.57 37.00
C SER A 231 -53.37 -28.01 36.92
N GLU A 232 -53.04 -27.59 35.70
CA GLU A 232 -51.79 -26.97 35.24
C GLU A 232 -51.65 -25.49 35.63
N GLU A 233 -50.60 -24.87 35.07
CA GLU A 233 -50.22 -23.44 34.97
C GLU A 233 -49.08 -23.03 35.91
N ALA A 234 -47.82 -23.03 35.46
CA ALA A 234 -47.17 -22.09 34.54
C ALA A 234 -46.91 -20.71 35.18
N SER A 235 -45.62 -20.40 35.37
CA SER A 235 -45.11 -19.03 35.26
C SER A 235 -43.58 -19.11 35.15
N GLY A 236 -43.11 -18.96 33.91
CA GLY A 236 -41.71 -18.64 33.64
C GLY A 236 -41.39 -17.24 34.14
N THR A 237 -40.18 -17.07 34.67
CA THR A 237 -39.54 -15.76 34.75
C THR A 237 -38.10 -15.98 34.32
N GLU A 238 -37.89 -15.81 33.02
CA GLU A 238 -36.58 -15.60 32.43
C GLU A 238 -36.14 -14.19 32.85
N GLU A 239 -35.30 -14.09 33.89
CA GLU A 239 -34.45 -12.92 34.06
C GLU A 239 -33.11 -13.21 33.37
N GLU A 240 -33.03 -12.73 32.14
CA GLU A 240 -31.79 -12.48 31.40
C GLU A 240 -30.93 -11.49 32.19
N GLU A 241 -30.10 -11.99 33.10
CA GLU A 241 -29.08 -11.22 33.79
C GLU A 241 -27.96 -10.88 32.78
N GLN A 242 -28.11 -9.75 32.08
CA GLN A 242 -27.07 -9.24 31.21
C GLN A 242 -25.80 -8.95 32.03
N PRO A 243 -24.62 -9.43 31.60
CA PRO A 243 -23.37 -9.09 32.29
C PRO A 243 -23.08 -7.60 32.06
N SER A 244 -23.21 -6.80 33.11
CA SER A 244 -22.87 -5.38 33.12
C SER A 244 -21.38 -5.19 32.83
N PHE A 245 -21.06 -4.78 31.60
CA PHE A 245 -19.73 -4.37 31.18
C PHE A 245 -19.43 -2.98 31.75
N ILE A 246 -18.74 -2.95 32.89
CA ILE A 246 -18.24 -1.73 33.52
C ILE A 246 -17.00 -1.26 32.74
N THR A 247 -17.13 -0.22 31.92
CA THR A 247 -15.98 0.56 31.45
C THR A 247 -15.64 1.60 32.49
N GLY A 248 -14.45 1.47 33.08
CA GLY A 248 -13.88 2.43 34.02
C GLY A 248 -13.79 3.84 33.42
N ARG A 249 -14.02 4.82 34.29
CA ARG A 249 -13.90 6.26 34.08
C ARG A 249 -12.46 6.71 33.90
#